data_AF-A0A2N5ZP87-F1
#
_entry.id   AF-A0A2N5ZP87-F1
#
_cell.length_a   1.000
_cell.length_b   1.000
_cell.length_c   1.000
_cell.angle_alpha   90.00
_cell.angle_beta   90.00
_cell.angle_gamma   90.00
#
_symmetry.space_group_name_H-M   'P 1'
#
loop_
_entity.id
_entity.type
_entity.pdbx_description
1 polymer ?
#
loop_
_entity_poly.entity_id
_entity_poly.type
_entity_poly.pdbx_seq_one_letter_code
_entity_poly.pdbx_strand_id
1 'polypeptide(L)'
;MSENKNIDGIKKLSKEEVKKARKVLLDYIGEDEKKKPEEPKNKKKNRNMDGIMGNFNFSKNTRKADREKISEKQLISERDELKKELGIKKEKEEDTKDKVSDDALMKIAERETRKKALKQKREEQRIKELKERQAEEEKEKEEKELAKKEKEEKKKLALEAKKEKEEKEKREKELEAKTEENLKLKKHLEKVRKEEEERKKRKKEEERLAKKKKKEEEKKEKKKHRKKKRKQEIHKAYKKTLNFLKEMGHKKKKIIILFLLFFVSSVLVYLVFVLVLVKASPDNKFSRLVADYIPVPVLVSSAGVIEYYDYVDKQKEISAGFDISSQAEINKVFAFDFVLNSLIKKYAINPSEDDLRKKIETAMLYDLDVNNVGIKRIGKIKELIDDGENFVQVSNKYGDKVEKVDFSNEEEAVEAFGSKLSGLRIEEVSDIVVHDDGYYIFKRYKKNDLFSLSYVYIKSLSLDEYLNEEAQQLKIWSLVD
;
A
#
# COMPACT_ATOMS: atom_id res chain seq x y z
N MET A 1 17.56 -34.21 17.06
CA MET A 1 18.21 -32.90 17.25
C MET A 1 19.19 -32.72 16.10
N SER A 2 18.89 -31.83 15.15
CA SER A 2 19.69 -31.64 13.94
C SER A 2 20.39 -30.29 14.02
N GLU A 3 21.70 -30.35 14.29
CA GLU A 3 22.60 -29.21 14.38
C GLU A 3 22.77 -28.54 13.01
N ASN A 4 22.35 -27.28 12.92
CA ASN A 4 22.71 -26.39 11.84
C ASN A 4 24.18 -25.97 12.03
N LYS A 5 25.09 -26.57 11.26
CA LYS A 5 26.47 -26.07 11.14
C LYS A 5 26.45 -24.70 10.48
N ASN A 6 26.86 -23.69 11.25
CA ASN A 6 27.13 -22.33 10.79
C ASN A 6 28.49 -22.32 10.07
N ILE A 7 28.48 -21.88 8.82
CA ILE A 7 29.66 -21.33 8.17
C ILE A 7 29.36 -19.83 8.12
N ASP A 8 30.27 -19.03 8.66
CA ASP A 8 30.35 -17.57 8.51
C ASP A 8 29.53 -16.64 9.42
N GLY A 9 29.24 -16.99 10.68
CA GLY A 9 28.77 -16.03 11.70
C GLY A 9 27.42 -15.32 11.44
N ILE A 10 26.86 -15.46 10.23
CA ILE A 10 25.60 -14.90 9.79
C ILE A 10 24.52 -15.91 10.14
N LYS A 11 23.79 -15.60 11.21
CA LYS A 11 22.62 -16.36 11.63
C LYS A 11 21.63 -16.44 10.46
N LYS A 12 21.42 -17.63 9.91
CA LYS A 12 20.36 -17.85 8.90
C LYS A 12 19.01 -17.50 9.53
N LEU A 13 18.38 -16.44 9.03
CA LEU A 13 17.06 -16.02 9.45
C LEU A 13 16.06 -17.16 9.16
N SER A 14 15.24 -17.46 10.15
CA SER A 14 14.10 -18.38 10.00
C SER A 14 13.09 -17.83 8.98
N LYS A 15 12.27 -18.70 8.40
CA LYS A 15 11.24 -18.27 7.42
C LYS A 15 10.27 -17.23 7.99
N GLU A 16 10.06 -17.21 9.31
CA GLU A 16 9.22 -16.23 9.99
C GLU A 16 9.92 -14.88 10.14
N GLU A 17 11.22 -14.87 10.47
CA GLU A 17 12.02 -13.64 10.52
C GLU A 17 12.16 -13.01 9.13
N VAL A 18 12.34 -13.80 8.08
CA VAL A 18 12.35 -13.30 6.68
C VAL A 18 11.00 -12.68 6.32
N LYS A 19 9.88 -13.26 6.74
CA LYS A 19 8.54 -12.68 6.52
C LYS A 19 8.35 -11.37 7.30
N LYS A 20 8.79 -11.30 8.55
CA LYS A 20 8.73 -10.07 9.36
C LYS A 20 9.60 -8.97 8.75
N ALA A 21 10.84 -9.28 8.37
CA ALA A 21 11.74 -8.33 7.72
C ALA A 21 11.15 -7.83 6.40
N ARG A 22 10.58 -8.73 5.58
CA ARG A 22 9.89 -8.36 4.34
C ARG A 22 8.69 -7.45 4.59
N LYS A 23 7.87 -7.73 5.61
CA LYS A 23 6.73 -6.90 5.96
C LYS A 23 7.16 -5.49 6.37
N VAL A 24 8.18 -5.37 7.23
CA VAL A 24 8.73 -4.06 7.63
C VAL A 24 9.24 -3.28 6.43
N LEU A 25 9.92 -3.96 5.49
CA LEU A 25 10.45 -3.33 4.28
C LEU A 25 9.34 -2.90 3.31
N LEU A 26 8.27 -3.70 3.19
CA LEU A 26 7.07 -3.40 2.40
C LEU A 26 6.25 -2.24 3.00
N ASP A 27 6.08 -2.23 4.31
CA ASP A 27 5.43 -1.13 5.04
C ASP A 27 6.23 0.18 4.89
N TYR A 28 7.57 0.10 4.90
CA TYR A 28 8.45 1.26 4.72
C TYR A 28 8.37 1.87 3.30
N ILE A 29 8.25 1.04 2.26
CA ILE A 29 8.09 1.50 0.87
C ILE A 29 6.63 1.82 0.49
N GLY A 30 5.69 1.69 1.43
CA GLY A 30 4.27 1.95 1.20
C GLY A 30 3.61 0.98 0.21
N GLU A 31 4.07 -0.27 0.16
CA GLU A 31 3.44 -1.35 -0.61
C GLU A 31 2.83 -2.40 0.33
N ASP A 32 1.54 -2.70 0.18
CA ASP A 32 0.96 -3.87 0.83
C ASP A 32 1.48 -5.17 0.21
N GLU A 33 1.56 -6.27 0.98
CA GLU A 33 1.86 -7.61 0.44
C GLU A 33 0.86 -7.96 -0.68
N LYS A 34 1.23 -7.68 -1.94
CA LYS A 34 0.43 -8.02 -3.11
C LYS A 34 0.18 -9.53 -3.09
N LYS A 35 -1.07 -9.92 -2.84
CA LYS A 35 -1.55 -11.28 -3.11
C LYS A 35 -1.20 -11.57 -4.57
N LYS A 36 -0.43 -12.62 -4.82
CA LYS A 36 -0.01 -13.03 -6.17
C LYS A 36 -1.19 -12.89 -7.15
N PRO A 37 -1.00 -12.25 -8.32
CA PRO A 37 -2.04 -12.18 -9.33
C PRO A 37 -2.37 -13.61 -9.78
N GLU A 38 -3.65 -13.98 -9.69
CA GLU A 38 -4.14 -15.21 -10.29
C GLU A 38 -4.05 -15.07 -11.82
N GLU A 39 -3.38 -16.04 -12.47
CA GLU A 39 -3.22 -16.09 -13.93
C GLU A 39 -4.59 -16.00 -14.65
N PRO A 40 -4.70 -15.22 -15.74
CA PRO A 40 -5.96 -15.03 -16.44
C PRO A 40 -6.36 -16.33 -17.15
N LYS A 41 -7.51 -16.90 -16.75
CA LYS A 41 -8.16 -17.97 -17.50
C LYS A 41 -9.10 -17.39 -18.54
N ASN A 42 -8.75 -17.62 -19.79
CA ASN A 42 -9.53 -17.27 -20.97
C ASN A 42 -10.92 -17.96 -20.99
N LYS A 43 -11.94 -17.10 -21.15
CA LYS A 43 -13.22 -17.21 -21.88
C LYS A 43 -14.08 -18.49 -21.75
N LYS A 44 -15.30 -18.30 -21.24
CA LYS A 44 -16.54 -18.56 -22.01
C LYS A 44 -17.67 -17.61 -21.58
N LYS A 45 -18.33 -17.05 -22.60
CA LYS A 45 -19.53 -16.21 -22.56
C LYS A 45 -20.66 -16.86 -21.76
N ASN A 46 -21.40 -16.07 -20.99
CA ASN A 46 -22.84 -15.88 -21.24
C ASN A 46 -23.35 -14.57 -20.63
N ARG A 47 -24.30 -13.98 -21.36
CA ARG A 47 -25.01 -12.73 -21.11
C ARG A 47 -26.03 -12.87 -19.98
N ASN A 48 -26.33 -11.75 -19.32
CA ASN A 48 -27.64 -11.12 -19.08
C ASN A 48 -27.39 -9.98 -18.06
N MET A 49 -27.38 -8.72 -18.50
CA MET A 49 -28.51 -7.76 -18.59
C MET A 49 -29.02 -7.25 -17.23
N ASP A 50 -28.98 -5.92 -17.13
CA ASP A 50 -29.80 -4.97 -16.38
C ASP A 50 -29.57 -4.61 -14.90
N GLY A 51 -29.68 -3.30 -14.66
CA GLY A 51 -29.91 -2.62 -13.38
C GLY A 51 -28.71 -1.80 -12.91
N ILE A 52 -28.50 -0.56 -13.38
CA ILE A 52 -29.12 0.65 -12.82
C ILE A 52 -29.21 0.59 -11.28
N MET A 53 -28.27 1.27 -10.60
CA MET A 53 -28.58 2.31 -9.62
C MET A 53 -27.27 2.95 -9.14
N GLY A 54 -27.14 4.24 -9.43
CA GLY A 54 -26.23 5.12 -8.72
C GLY A 54 -26.82 5.55 -7.38
N ASN A 55 -25.93 5.95 -6.47
CA ASN A 55 -25.95 7.19 -5.68
C ASN A 55 -24.93 7.02 -4.54
N PHE A 56 -23.84 7.78 -4.58
CA PHE A 56 -23.70 9.02 -3.82
C PHE A 56 -24.00 8.85 -2.34
N ASN A 57 -22.94 8.87 -1.52
CA ASN A 57 -22.97 9.70 -0.31
C ASN A 57 -21.57 10.22 0.03
N PHE A 58 -21.48 11.53 -0.14
CA PHE A 58 -20.53 12.42 0.51
C PHE A 58 -20.65 12.29 2.04
N SER A 59 -19.53 12.24 2.76
CA SER A 59 -19.45 12.90 4.06
C SER A 59 -18.05 13.49 4.25
N LYS A 60 -17.94 14.81 4.02
CA LYS A 60 -16.84 15.65 4.50
C LYS A 60 -17.33 16.38 5.74
N ASN A 61 -16.45 16.43 6.75
CA ASN A 61 -16.30 17.47 7.78
C ASN A 61 -17.49 17.65 8.76
N THR A 62 -17.30 17.88 10.05
CA THR A 62 -16.38 18.85 10.66
C THR A 62 -15.94 18.47 12.08
N ARG A 63 -14.74 18.97 12.37
CA ARG A 63 -13.99 19.01 13.63
C ARG A 63 -14.62 19.90 14.73
N LYS A 64 -14.32 19.49 15.97
CA LYS A 64 -13.70 20.25 17.10
C LYS A 64 -14.50 21.13 18.08
N ALA A 65 -13.96 21.03 19.31
CA ALA A 65 -13.91 21.93 20.47
C ALA A 65 -15.04 21.77 21.49
N ASP A 66 -14.83 21.15 22.66
CA ASP A 66 -13.97 21.48 23.82
C ASP A 66 -14.33 22.80 24.52
N ARG A 67 -14.92 22.68 25.73
CA ARG A 67 -14.43 23.16 27.05
C ARG A 67 -15.58 23.24 28.06
N GLU A 68 -15.49 22.47 29.15
CA GLU A 68 -15.02 22.87 30.49
C GLU A 68 -16.01 23.80 31.21
N LYS A 69 -16.77 23.29 32.19
CA LYS A 69 -16.49 23.25 33.64
C LYS A 69 -17.15 24.45 34.34
N ILE A 70 -17.88 24.19 35.42
CA ILE A 70 -17.59 24.63 36.79
C ILE A 70 -18.74 24.22 37.73
N SER A 71 -18.33 23.67 38.87
CA SER A 71 -19.05 23.40 40.12
C SER A 71 -19.63 24.69 40.73
N GLU A 72 -20.47 24.75 41.77
CA GLU A 72 -20.31 24.25 43.14
C GLU A 72 -21.43 24.92 43.99
N LYS A 73 -21.88 24.22 45.06
CA LYS A 73 -22.30 24.76 46.38
C LYS A 73 -23.63 25.55 46.53
N GLN A 74 -24.59 25.00 47.30
CA GLN A 74 -24.88 25.23 48.75
C GLN A 74 -25.80 26.48 48.95
N LEU A 75 -26.80 26.59 49.85
CA LEU A 75 -26.96 26.18 51.26
C LEU A 75 -28.37 26.64 51.77
N ILE A 76 -28.84 26.06 52.91
CA ILE A 76 -29.77 26.60 53.97
C ILE A 76 -31.30 26.51 53.71
N SER A 77 -32.19 25.87 54.48
CA SER A 77 -32.39 25.43 55.90
C SER A 77 -33.33 26.32 56.74
N GLU A 78 -34.37 25.69 57.34
CA GLU A 78 -35.17 26.07 58.55
C GLU A 78 -36.00 27.38 58.48
N ARG A 79 -37.15 27.62 59.13
CA ARG A 79 -37.79 27.16 60.39
C ARG A 79 -39.23 27.73 60.44
N ASP A 80 -40.19 27.07 61.11
CA ASP A 80 -41.00 27.62 62.23
C ASP A 80 -42.34 26.89 62.48
N GLU A 81 -42.48 26.45 63.73
CA GLU A 81 -43.67 25.88 64.36
C GLU A 81 -44.48 26.96 65.11
N LEU A 82 -45.66 26.55 65.62
CA LEU A 82 -46.17 26.74 67.00
C LEU A 82 -47.40 27.65 67.25
N LYS A 83 -48.34 27.04 68.02
CA LYS A 83 -49.37 27.56 68.97
C LYS A 83 -50.80 27.73 68.41
N LYS A 84 -51.89 27.40 69.12
CA LYS A 84 -52.11 26.98 70.53
C LYS A 84 -53.52 26.42 70.73
N GLU A 85 -53.64 25.66 71.81
CA GLU A 85 -54.82 25.28 72.60
C GLU A 85 -55.96 26.31 72.66
N LEU A 86 -57.20 25.82 72.80
CA LEU A 86 -58.09 26.15 73.93
C LEU A 86 -59.36 25.28 73.88
N GLY A 87 -59.34 24.17 74.62
CA GLY A 87 -60.54 23.51 75.10
C GLY A 87 -60.80 23.95 76.54
N ILE A 88 -61.86 24.72 76.80
CA ILE A 88 -62.41 24.97 78.14
C ILE A 88 -63.95 25.09 78.04
N LYS A 89 -64.62 24.17 78.75
CA LYS A 89 -65.90 24.21 79.49
C LYS A 89 -67.23 24.56 78.79
N LYS A 90 -68.16 23.59 78.88
CA LYS A 90 -69.60 23.81 79.11
C LYS A 90 -69.87 23.55 80.60
N GLU A 91 -70.49 24.51 81.27
CA GLU A 91 -71.15 24.32 82.56
C GLU A 91 -72.64 24.68 82.41
N LYS A 92 -73.48 23.87 83.04
CA LYS A 92 -74.92 24.05 83.21
C LYS A 92 -75.18 25.10 84.29
N GLU A 93 -76.30 25.81 84.20
CA GLU A 93 -77.21 25.97 85.36
C GLU A 93 -78.59 26.48 84.92
N GLU A 94 -79.59 25.98 85.64
CA GLU A 94 -81.02 26.22 85.57
C GLU A 94 -81.45 27.34 86.53
N ASP A 95 -82.63 27.88 86.25
CA ASP A 95 -83.68 28.27 87.20
C ASP A 95 -83.71 29.58 88.02
N THR A 96 -84.86 30.25 87.81
CA THR A 96 -85.78 30.88 88.79
C THR A 96 -85.67 32.37 89.18
N LYS A 97 -86.72 33.09 88.71
CA LYS A 97 -87.77 33.85 89.43
C LYS A 97 -87.49 35.18 90.17
N ASP A 98 -88.43 36.10 89.87
CA ASP A 98 -89.14 37.05 90.76
C ASP A 98 -88.47 38.38 91.18
N LYS A 99 -88.87 39.50 90.52
CA LYS A 99 -89.86 40.49 91.01
C LYS A 99 -89.87 41.82 90.21
N VAL A 100 -91.06 42.11 89.68
CA VAL A 100 -91.84 43.37 89.55
C VAL A 100 -91.18 44.73 89.90
N SER A 101 -91.24 45.72 88.98
CA SER A 101 -91.94 47.01 89.21
C SER A 101 -92.24 47.80 87.92
N ASP A 102 -93.53 48.06 87.74
CA ASP A 102 -94.30 49.07 87.00
C ASP A 102 -93.59 50.20 86.23
N ASP A 103 -93.45 50.00 84.91
CA ASP A 103 -93.90 50.98 83.88
C ASP A 103 -94.13 50.25 82.53
N ALA A 104 -94.89 49.14 82.62
CA ALA A 104 -94.76 47.97 81.75
C ALA A 104 -95.85 47.76 80.69
N LEU A 105 -96.90 48.58 80.55
CA LEU A 105 -98.08 48.14 79.77
C LEU A 105 -98.32 48.80 78.39
N MET A 106 -97.60 49.86 77.99
CA MET A 106 -97.76 50.44 76.63
C MET A 106 -96.61 50.23 75.65
N LYS A 107 -95.44 49.75 76.09
CA LYS A 107 -94.30 49.41 75.18
C LYS A 107 -94.24 47.92 74.78
N ILE A 108 -95.11 47.06 75.33
CA ILE A 108 -95.11 45.61 75.07
C ILE A 108 -95.83 45.27 73.75
N ALA A 109 -96.90 46.00 73.37
CA ALA A 109 -97.62 45.74 72.12
C ALA A 109 -96.77 46.02 70.84
N GLU A 110 -95.96 47.08 70.83
CA GLU A 110 -95.01 47.34 69.73
C GLU A 110 -93.77 46.43 69.76
N ARG A 111 -93.35 45.96 70.94
CA ARG A 111 -92.23 44.99 71.04
C ARG A 111 -92.64 43.58 70.61
N GLU A 112 -93.90 43.17 70.75
CA GLU A 112 -94.36 41.86 70.29
C GLU A 112 -94.48 41.76 68.76
N THR A 113 -94.95 42.82 68.08
CA THR A 113 -94.97 42.88 66.61
C THR A 113 -93.54 42.94 66.04
N ARG A 114 -92.65 43.74 66.65
CA ARG A 114 -91.21 43.73 66.30
C ARG A 114 -90.53 42.40 66.62
N LYS A 115 -90.84 41.72 67.73
CA LYS A 115 -90.26 40.39 68.07
C LYS A 115 -90.78 39.28 67.15
N LYS A 116 -92.05 39.30 66.72
CA LYS A 116 -92.58 38.36 65.73
C LYS A 116 -91.97 38.59 64.35
N ALA A 117 -91.82 39.84 63.91
CA ALA A 117 -91.12 40.19 62.67
C ALA A 117 -89.60 39.86 62.72
N LEU A 118 -88.95 40.03 63.87
CA LEU A 118 -87.55 39.64 64.07
C LEU A 118 -87.36 38.12 64.13
N LYS A 119 -88.34 37.38 64.69
CA LYS A 119 -88.35 35.91 64.68
C LYS A 119 -88.54 35.37 63.27
N GLN A 120 -89.46 35.91 62.48
CA GLN A 120 -89.63 35.53 61.07
C GLN A 120 -88.39 35.85 60.23
N LYS A 121 -87.77 37.03 60.38
CA LYS A 121 -86.50 37.34 59.69
C LYS A 121 -85.35 36.44 60.13
N ARG A 122 -85.28 36.04 61.40
CA ARG A 122 -84.27 35.09 61.90
C ARG A 122 -84.53 33.65 61.46
N GLU A 123 -85.79 33.24 61.30
CA GLU A 123 -86.15 31.94 60.72
C GLU A 123 -85.87 31.92 59.22
N GLU A 124 -86.21 32.98 58.48
CA GLU A 124 -85.84 33.11 57.06
C GLU A 124 -84.32 33.13 56.86
N GLN A 125 -83.57 33.82 57.72
CA GLN A 125 -82.11 33.78 57.71
C GLN A 125 -81.57 32.40 58.05
N ARG A 126 -82.13 31.70 59.04
CA ARG A 126 -81.73 30.32 59.37
C ARG A 126 -82.06 29.35 58.24
N ILE A 127 -83.19 29.50 57.56
CA ILE A 127 -83.57 28.68 56.41
C ILE A 127 -82.64 28.97 55.22
N LYS A 128 -82.25 30.24 55.02
CA LYS A 128 -81.29 30.63 53.98
C LYS A 128 -79.88 30.12 54.28
N GLU A 129 -79.43 30.22 55.53
CA GLU A 129 -78.13 29.71 55.98
C GLU A 129 -78.08 28.17 55.96
N LEU A 130 -79.19 27.48 56.29
CA LEU A 130 -79.30 26.03 56.14
C LEU A 130 -79.28 25.58 54.68
N LYS A 131 -79.91 26.33 53.77
CA LYS A 131 -79.84 26.07 52.32
C LYS A 131 -78.45 26.34 51.75
N GLU A 132 -77.77 27.38 52.20
CA GLU A 132 -76.37 27.65 51.81
C GLU A 132 -75.42 26.57 52.33
N ARG A 133 -75.57 26.11 53.58
CA ARG A 133 -74.78 24.99 54.11
C ARG A 133 -75.07 23.67 53.40
N GLN A 134 -76.32 23.39 53.04
CA GLN A 134 -76.65 22.19 52.26
C GLN A 134 -76.09 22.27 50.83
N ALA A 135 -76.10 23.46 50.21
CA ALA A 135 -75.50 23.67 48.89
C ALA A 135 -73.96 23.61 48.94
N GLU A 136 -73.32 24.07 50.01
CA GLU A 136 -71.87 23.91 50.23
C GLU A 136 -71.50 22.44 50.49
N GLU A 137 -72.27 21.72 51.30
CA GLU A 137 -72.04 20.28 51.52
C GLU A 137 -72.26 19.44 50.26
N GLU A 138 -73.22 19.79 49.40
CA GLU A 138 -73.39 19.14 48.09
C GLU A 138 -72.22 19.43 47.16
N LYS A 139 -71.76 20.69 47.07
CA LYS A 139 -70.57 21.04 46.27
C LYS A 139 -69.30 20.34 46.78
N GLU A 140 -69.12 20.24 48.09
CA GLU A 140 -67.97 19.55 48.67
C GLU A 140 -68.05 18.03 48.45
N LYS A 141 -69.26 17.44 48.42
CA LYS A 141 -69.46 16.03 48.04
C LYS A 141 -69.19 15.79 46.56
N GLU A 142 -69.66 16.67 45.67
CA GLU A 142 -69.38 16.60 44.23
C GLU A 142 -67.89 16.75 43.92
N GLU A 143 -67.18 17.70 44.56
CA GLU A 143 -65.73 17.85 44.41
C GLU A 143 -64.97 16.63 44.92
N LYS A 144 -65.38 16.04 46.05
CA LYS A 144 -64.77 14.81 46.58
C LYS A 144 -65.03 13.61 45.68
N GLU A 145 -66.17 13.56 44.99
CA GLU A 145 -66.49 12.49 44.04
C GLU A 145 -65.70 12.65 42.72
N LEU A 146 -65.57 13.88 42.21
CA LEU A 146 -64.74 14.20 41.05
C LEU A 146 -63.26 13.91 41.32
N ALA A 147 -62.74 14.30 42.49
CA ALA A 147 -61.35 14.02 42.89
C ALA A 147 -61.08 12.52 43.06
N LYS A 148 -62.09 11.71 43.44
CA LYS A 148 -61.98 10.25 43.47
C LYS A 148 -61.95 9.65 42.06
N LYS A 149 -62.83 10.10 41.16
CA LYS A 149 -62.86 9.66 39.75
C LYS A 149 -61.55 10.00 39.03
N GLU A 150 -61.02 11.20 39.23
CA GLU A 150 -59.75 11.62 38.61
C GLU A 150 -58.55 10.82 39.13
N LYS A 151 -58.54 10.46 40.42
CA LYS A 151 -57.51 9.58 41.01
C LYS A 151 -57.59 8.14 40.51
N GLU A 152 -58.79 7.61 40.26
CA GLU A 152 -58.96 6.28 39.66
C GLU A 152 -58.55 6.25 38.19
N GLU A 153 -58.87 7.31 37.44
CA GLU A 153 -58.49 7.43 36.03
C GLU A 153 -56.97 7.56 35.85
N LYS A 154 -56.31 8.39 36.68
CA LYS A 154 -54.84 8.48 36.72
C LYS A 154 -54.17 7.15 37.10
N LYS A 155 -54.79 6.36 37.98
CA LYS A 155 -54.28 5.01 38.32
C LYS A 155 -54.44 4.02 37.17
N LYS A 156 -55.54 4.07 36.42
CA LYS A 156 -55.75 3.23 35.23
C LYS A 156 -54.75 3.57 34.12
N LEU A 157 -54.55 4.85 33.82
CA LEU A 157 -53.57 5.31 32.84
C LEU A 157 -52.13 4.93 33.22
N ALA A 158 -51.77 5.03 34.51
CA ALA A 158 -50.44 4.62 34.98
C ALA A 158 -50.23 3.10 34.89
N LEU A 159 -51.28 2.29 35.09
CA LEU A 159 -51.21 0.83 34.96
C LEU A 159 -51.06 0.41 33.49
N GLU A 160 -51.76 1.08 32.59
CA GLU A 160 -51.72 0.83 31.15
C GLU A 160 -50.35 1.22 30.55
N ALA A 161 -49.80 2.38 30.96
CA ALA A 161 -48.45 2.78 30.58
C ALA A 161 -47.35 1.84 31.10
N LYS A 162 -47.54 1.20 32.26
CA LYS A 162 -46.63 0.17 32.76
C LYS A 162 -46.69 -1.11 31.92
N LYS A 163 -47.89 -1.57 31.55
CA LYS A 163 -48.08 -2.74 30.69
C LYS A 163 -47.49 -2.53 29.29
N GLU A 164 -47.67 -1.34 28.71
CA GLU A 164 -47.11 -1.01 27.39
C GLU A 164 -45.57 -0.97 27.41
N LYS A 165 -44.97 -0.48 28.50
CA LYS A 165 -43.50 -0.51 28.68
C LYS A 165 -42.96 -1.92 28.82
N GLU A 166 -43.60 -2.78 29.62
CA GLU A 166 -43.19 -4.19 29.76
C GLU A 166 -43.33 -4.98 28.45
N GLU A 167 -44.36 -4.69 27.63
CA GLU A 167 -44.54 -5.34 26.34
C GLU A 167 -43.49 -4.88 25.30
N LYS A 168 -43.15 -3.58 25.27
CA LYS A 168 -42.07 -3.06 24.42
C LYS A 168 -40.72 -3.65 24.81
N GLU A 169 -40.41 -3.75 26.11
CA GLU A 169 -39.16 -4.34 26.57
C GLU A 169 -39.05 -5.84 26.23
N LYS A 170 -40.16 -6.59 26.28
CA LYS A 170 -40.19 -7.99 25.83
C LYS A 170 -39.96 -8.12 24.32
N ARG A 171 -40.56 -7.24 23.51
CA ARG A 171 -40.37 -7.24 22.04
C ARG A 171 -38.94 -6.87 21.65
N GLU A 172 -38.31 -5.92 22.34
CA GLU A 172 -36.90 -5.57 22.09
C GLU A 172 -35.95 -6.73 22.41
N LYS A 173 -36.12 -7.40 23.56
CA LYS A 173 -35.30 -8.57 23.94
C LYS A 173 -35.45 -9.74 22.95
N GLU A 174 -36.65 -9.96 22.41
CA GLU A 174 -36.88 -11.01 21.39
C GLU A 174 -36.21 -10.67 20.05
N LEU A 175 -36.19 -9.39 19.67
CA LEU A 175 -35.52 -8.90 18.46
C LEU A 175 -34.00 -8.99 18.59
N GLU A 176 -33.44 -8.66 19.75
CA GLU A 176 -32.02 -8.82 20.06
C GLU A 176 -31.61 -10.31 20.01
N ALA A 177 -32.38 -11.21 20.60
CA ALA A 177 -32.10 -12.65 20.53
C ALA A 177 -32.11 -13.18 19.08
N LYS A 178 -33.08 -12.78 18.26
CA LYS A 178 -33.18 -13.17 16.84
C LYS A 178 -32.05 -12.59 15.99
N THR A 179 -31.58 -11.39 16.29
CA THR A 179 -30.44 -10.78 15.58
C THR A 179 -29.12 -11.44 15.96
N GLU A 180 -28.93 -11.82 17.22
CA GLU A 180 -27.73 -12.52 17.68
C GLU A 180 -27.63 -13.94 17.09
N GLU A 181 -28.76 -14.66 17.00
CA GLU A 181 -28.82 -16.01 16.40
C GLU A 181 -28.52 -15.96 14.90
N ASN A 182 -29.07 -14.98 14.17
CA ASN A 182 -28.76 -14.75 12.77
C ASN A 182 -27.29 -14.37 12.54
N LEU A 183 -26.68 -13.61 13.46
CA LEU A 183 -25.26 -13.27 13.39
C LEU A 183 -24.38 -14.52 13.59
N LYS A 184 -24.74 -15.41 14.53
CA LYS A 184 -24.05 -16.69 14.75
C LYS A 184 -24.16 -17.62 13.54
N LEU A 185 -25.35 -17.69 12.92
CA LEU A 185 -25.58 -18.48 11.71
C LEU A 185 -24.74 -17.97 10.52
N LYS A 186 -24.70 -16.65 10.29
CA LYS A 186 -23.86 -16.03 9.24
C LYS A 186 -22.38 -16.31 9.44
N LYS A 187 -21.87 -16.20 10.69
CA LYS A 187 -20.47 -16.51 11.02
C LYS A 187 -20.14 -17.99 10.79
N HIS A 188 -21.06 -18.91 11.09
CA HIS A 188 -20.87 -20.33 10.83
C HIS A 188 -20.83 -20.65 9.33
N LEU A 189 -21.77 -20.11 8.54
CA LEU A 189 -21.79 -20.26 7.08
C LEU A 189 -20.53 -19.72 6.42
N GLU A 190 -20.00 -18.58 6.90
CA GLU A 190 -18.77 -18.01 6.36
C GLU A 190 -17.53 -18.88 6.68
N LYS A 191 -17.46 -19.50 7.85
CA LYS A 191 -16.40 -20.45 8.21
C LYS A 191 -16.43 -21.69 7.30
N VAL A 192 -17.60 -22.28 7.09
CA VAL A 192 -17.76 -23.45 6.20
C VAL A 192 -17.34 -23.10 4.77
N ARG A 193 -17.72 -21.93 4.26
CA ARG A 193 -17.31 -21.46 2.93
C ARG A 193 -15.80 -21.29 2.80
N LYS A 194 -15.13 -20.74 3.82
CA LYS A 194 -13.66 -20.59 3.85
C LYS A 194 -12.95 -21.94 3.86
N GLU A 195 -13.43 -22.90 4.65
CA GLU A 195 -12.86 -24.26 4.68
C GLU A 195 -13.02 -25.00 3.34
N GLU A 196 -14.17 -24.84 2.67
CA GLU A 196 -14.42 -25.47 1.37
C GLU A 196 -13.53 -24.87 0.27
N GLU A 197 -13.34 -23.55 0.27
CA GLU A 197 -12.39 -22.88 -0.63
C GLU A 197 -10.95 -23.31 -0.39
N GLU A 198 -10.54 -23.48 0.88
CA GLU A 198 -9.21 -23.93 1.23
C GLU A 198 -8.97 -25.38 0.78
N ARG A 199 -9.96 -26.27 0.96
CA ARG A 199 -9.91 -27.65 0.44
C ARG A 199 -9.79 -27.67 -1.09
N LYS A 200 -10.51 -26.80 -1.81
CA LYS A 200 -10.40 -26.68 -3.27
C LYS A 200 -9.02 -26.17 -3.70
N LYS A 201 -8.42 -25.22 -2.96
CA LYS A 201 -7.06 -24.72 -3.22
C LYS A 201 -6.01 -25.80 -3.01
N ARG A 202 -6.07 -26.56 -1.91
CA ARG A 202 -5.15 -27.67 -1.62
C ARG A 202 -5.21 -28.76 -2.70
N LYS A 203 -6.41 -29.18 -3.13
CA LYS A 203 -6.58 -30.15 -4.23
C LYS A 203 -5.96 -29.67 -5.55
N LYS A 204 -6.14 -28.39 -5.91
CA LYS A 204 -5.53 -27.80 -7.12
C LYS A 204 -4.00 -27.72 -7.03
N GLU A 205 -3.46 -27.47 -5.84
CA GLU A 205 -2.02 -27.42 -5.61
C GLU A 205 -1.38 -28.82 -5.70
N GLU A 206 -2.00 -29.83 -5.10
CA GLU A 206 -1.57 -31.23 -5.21
C GLU A 206 -1.60 -31.72 -6.67
N GLU A 207 -2.64 -31.40 -7.43
CA GLU A 207 -2.71 -31.74 -8.86
C GLU A 207 -1.61 -31.03 -9.68
N ARG A 208 -1.32 -29.76 -9.37
CA ARG A 208 -0.22 -29.00 -10.00
C ARG A 208 1.14 -29.62 -9.66
N LEU A 209 1.35 -30.06 -8.42
CA LEU A 209 2.59 -30.72 -7.99
C LEU A 209 2.76 -32.09 -8.67
N ALA A 210 1.70 -32.89 -8.76
CA ALA A 210 1.72 -34.17 -9.47
C ALA A 210 2.04 -34.00 -10.97
N LYS A 211 1.44 -32.99 -11.63
CA LYS A 211 1.75 -32.66 -13.04
C LYS A 211 3.20 -32.19 -13.20
N LYS A 212 3.75 -31.41 -12.26
CA LYS A 212 5.16 -31.01 -12.29
C LYS A 212 6.11 -32.21 -12.16
N LYS A 213 5.86 -33.11 -11.21
CA LYS A 213 6.66 -34.34 -11.02
C LYS A 213 6.66 -35.21 -12.28
N LYS A 214 5.49 -35.49 -12.88
CA LYS A 214 5.40 -36.24 -14.15
C LYS A 214 6.17 -35.57 -15.29
N LYS A 215 6.05 -34.25 -15.45
CA LYS A 215 6.82 -33.50 -16.47
C LYS A 215 8.33 -33.53 -16.22
N GLU A 216 8.75 -33.56 -14.97
CA GLU A 216 10.17 -33.63 -14.63
C GLU A 216 10.77 -35.01 -14.90
N GLU A 217 10.02 -36.08 -14.59
CA GLU A 217 10.38 -37.46 -14.91
C GLU A 217 10.48 -37.67 -16.43
N GLU A 218 9.49 -37.23 -17.20
CA GLU A 218 9.55 -37.27 -18.67
C GLU A 218 10.76 -36.50 -19.23
N LYS A 219 11.08 -35.33 -18.66
CA LYS A 219 12.27 -34.56 -19.07
C LYS A 219 13.56 -35.31 -18.74
N LYS A 220 13.63 -35.98 -17.59
CA LYS A 220 14.80 -36.80 -17.20
C LYS A 220 14.97 -38.00 -18.14
N GLU A 221 13.90 -38.70 -18.49
CA GLU A 221 13.94 -39.80 -19.46
C GLU A 221 14.33 -39.32 -20.87
N LYS A 222 13.72 -38.23 -21.37
CA LYS A 222 14.09 -37.61 -22.65
C LYS A 222 15.57 -37.20 -22.68
N LYS A 223 16.09 -36.64 -21.58
CA LYS A 223 17.53 -36.31 -21.45
C LYS A 223 18.42 -37.57 -21.48
N LYS A 224 18.06 -38.63 -20.77
CA LYS A 224 18.79 -39.92 -20.79
C LYS A 224 18.81 -40.51 -22.20
N HIS A 225 17.66 -40.52 -22.89
CA HIS A 225 17.54 -41.04 -24.25
C HIS A 225 18.34 -40.21 -25.26
N ARG A 226 18.30 -38.86 -25.17
CA ARG A 226 19.14 -37.97 -25.99
C ARG A 226 20.64 -38.19 -25.77
N LYS A 227 21.08 -38.39 -24.52
CA LYS A 227 22.49 -38.72 -24.22
C LYS A 227 22.91 -40.05 -24.82
N LYS A 228 22.07 -41.10 -24.74
CA LYS A 228 22.33 -42.40 -25.37
C LYS A 228 22.43 -42.30 -26.89
N LYS A 229 21.50 -41.58 -27.54
CA LYS A 229 21.54 -41.31 -28.99
C LYS A 229 22.81 -40.57 -29.42
N ARG A 230 23.19 -39.48 -28.73
CA ARG A 230 24.44 -38.75 -29.02
C ARG A 230 25.68 -39.64 -28.91
N LYS A 231 25.77 -40.49 -27.87
CA LYS A 231 26.90 -41.43 -27.73
C LYS A 231 26.95 -42.43 -28.89
N GLN A 232 25.79 -42.96 -29.32
CA GLN A 232 25.72 -43.86 -30.47
C GLN A 232 26.10 -43.16 -31.78
N GLU A 233 25.68 -41.92 -31.98
CA GLU A 233 26.06 -41.12 -33.16
C GLU A 233 27.56 -40.82 -33.19
N ILE A 234 28.16 -40.39 -32.07
CA ILE A 234 29.61 -40.18 -31.95
C ILE A 234 30.36 -41.48 -32.21
N HIS A 235 29.89 -42.61 -31.65
CA HIS A 235 30.53 -43.90 -31.86
C HIS A 235 30.42 -44.38 -33.32
N LYS A 236 29.27 -44.17 -33.97
CA LYS A 236 29.09 -44.44 -35.40
C LYS A 236 30.00 -43.55 -36.26
N ALA A 237 30.10 -42.26 -35.94
CA ALA A 237 30.99 -41.33 -36.63
C ALA A 237 32.46 -41.74 -36.48
N TYR A 238 32.89 -42.07 -35.26
CA TYR A 238 34.22 -42.59 -34.98
C TYR A 238 34.50 -43.91 -35.70
N LYS A 239 33.57 -44.87 -35.68
CA LYS A 239 33.73 -46.14 -36.40
C LYS A 239 33.82 -45.92 -37.91
N LYS A 240 33.05 -44.97 -38.46
CA LYS A 240 33.10 -44.60 -39.88
C LYS A 240 34.43 -43.95 -40.25
N THR A 241 34.93 -42.99 -39.45
CA THR A 241 36.25 -42.37 -39.70
C THR A 241 37.39 -43.37 -39.56
N LEU A 242 37.30 -44.29 -38.60
CA LEU A 242 38.32 -45.32 -38.37
C LEU A 242 38.31 -46.39 -39.48
N ASN A 243 37.13 -46.77 -39.98
CA ASN A 243 37.02 -47.65 -41.15
C ASN A 243 37.52 -46.96 -42.43
N PHE A 244 37.21 -45.67 -42.63
CA PHE A 244 37.75 -44.88 -43.74
C PHE A 244 39.28 -44.76 -43.67
N LEU A 245 39.83 -44.56 -42.47
CA LEU A 245 41.26 -44.62 -42.22
C LEU A 245 41.82 -46.01 -42.53
N LYS A 246 41.14 -47.11 -42.20
CA LYS A 246 41.60 -48.48 -42.52
C LYS A 246 41.59 -48.78 -44.02
N GLU A 247 40.56 -48.37 -44.74
CA GLU A 247 40.39 -48.55 -46.19
C GLU A 247 41.34 -47.67 -47.02
N MET A 248 41.85 -46.59 -46.43
CA MET A 248 42.87 -45.78 -47.11
C MET A 248 44.17 -46.55 -47.32
N GLY A 249 44.65 -46.56 -48.57
CA GLY A 249 45.94 -47.17 -48.93
C GLY A 249 47.11 -46.57 -48.13
N HIS A 250 48.17 -47.36 -47.93
CA HIS A 250 49.32 -46.99 -47.08
C HIS A 250 49.94 -45.61 -47.41
N LYS A 251 49.95 -45.20 -48.69
CA LYS A 251 50.47 -43.88 -49.10
C LYS A 251 49.65 -42.71 -48.53
N LYS A 252 48.31 -42.79 -48.58
CA LYS A 252 47.42 -41.74 -48.05
C LYS A 252 47.46 -41.66 -46.52
N LYS A 253 47.55 -42.82 -45.84
CA LYS A 253 47.75 -42.89 -44.38
C LYS A 253 49.01 -42.15 -43.94
N LYS A 254 50.15 -42.38 -44.62
CA LYS A 254 51.42 -41.70 -44.31
C LYS A 254 51.31 -40.18 -44.43
N ILE A 255 50.65 -39.68 -45.48
CA ILE A 255 50.43 -38.23 -45.68
C ILE A 255 49.60 -37.65 -44.54
N ILE A 256 48.49 -38.30 -44.15
CA ILE A 256 47.64 -37.84 -43.04
C ILE A 256 48.41 -37.84 -41.72
N ILE A 257 49.18 -38.89 -41.43
CA ILE A 257 50.00 -38.96 -40.22
C ILE A 257 51.04 -37.84 -40.22
N LEU A 258 51.72 -37.59 -41.34
CA LEU A 258 52.72 -36.54 -41.45
C LEU A 258 52.10 -35.15 -41.29
N PHE A 259 50.91 -34.92 -41.86
CA PHE A 259 50.14 -33.69 -41.67
C PHE A 259 49.74 -33.50 -40.20
N LEU A 260 49.26 -34.56 -39.52
CA LEU A 260 48.88 -34.50 -38.11
C LEU A 260 50.10 -34.26 -37.21
N LEU A 261 51.25 -34.87 -37.54
CA LEU A 261 52.51 -34.65 -36.82
C LEU A 261 53.00 -33.21 -37.01
N PHE A 262 52.93 -32.68 -38.24
CA PHE A 262 53.21 -31.27 -38.53
C PHE A 262 52.29 -30.34 -37.72
N PHE A 263 50.97 -30.60 -37.72
CA PHE A 263 50.01 -29.80 -36.97
C PHE A 263 50.30 -29.81 -35.45
N VAL A 264 50.55 -30.99 -34.87
CA VAL A 264 50.92 -31.12 -33.45
C VAL A 264 52.23 -30.37 -33.18
N SER A 265 53.22 -30.47 -34.06
CA SER A 265 54.48 -29.73 -33.95
C SER A 265 54.25 -28.22 -34.00
N SER A 266 53.40 -27.72 -34.90
CA SER A 266 53.06 -26.29 -34.99
C SER A 266 52.37 -25.79 -33.72
N VAL A 267 51.45 -26.58 -33.14
CA VAL A 267 50.80 -26.25 -31.86
C VAL A 267 51.82 -26.20 -30.73
N LEU A 268 52.77 -27.13 -30.66
CA LEU A 268 53.83 -27.13 -29.66
C LEU A 268 54.76 -25.92 -29.80
N VAL A 269 55.18 -25.59 -31.03
CA VAL A 269 56.01 -24.41 -31.29
C VAL A 269 55.27 -23.12 -30.90
N TYR A 270 53.97 -23.02 -31.23
CA TYR A 270 53.13 -21.89 -30.80
C TYR A 270 53.03 -21.80 -29.27
N LEU A 271 52.80 -22.92 -28.57
CA LEU A 271 52.75 -22.92 -27.11
C LEU A 271 54.08 -22.48 -26.49
N VAL A 272 55.22 -22.93 -27.01
CA VAL A 272 56.55 -22.48 -26.57
C VAL A 272 56.70 -20.98 -26.81
N PHE A 273 56.29 -20.48 -27.98
CA PHE A 273 56.32 -19.06 -28.30
C PHE A 273 55.48 -18.21 -27.33
N VAL A 274 54.25 -18.64 -27.04
CA VAL A 274 53.37 -17.99 -26.04
C VAL A 274 54.02 -17.98 -24.65
N LEU A 275 54.58 -19.11 -24.21
CA LEU A 275 55.27 -19.20 -22.92
C LEU A 275 56.48 -18.27 -22.84
N VAL A 276 57.29 -18.18 -23.90
CA VAL A 276 58.43 -17.28 -23.96
C VAL A 276 57.98 -15.82 -23.91
N LEU A 277 56.95 -15.43 -24.66
CA LEU A 277 56.41 -14.08 -24.63
C LEU A 277 55.90 -13.69 -23.24
N VAL A 278 55.10 -14.56 -22.62
CA VAL A 278 54.48 -14.29 -21.32
C VAL A 278 55.51 -14.27 -20.19
N LYS A 279 56.51 -15.16 -20.18
CA LYS A 279 57.47 -15.28 -19.06
C LYS A 279 58.73 -14.43 -19.21
N ALA A 280 59.24 -14.25 -20.42
CA ALA A 280 60.48 -13.48 -20.64
C ALA A 280 60.21 -12.01 -20.97
N SER A 281 58.96 -11.65 -21.27
CA SER A 281 58.52 -10.31 -21.70
C SER A 281 59.46 -9.61 -22.67
N PRO A 282 59.89 -10.26 -23.78
CA PRO A 282 60.81 -9.63 -24.72
C PRO A 282 60.09 -8.51 -25.48
N ASP A 283 60.51 -7.27 -25.26
CA ASP A 283 60.02 -6.09 -25.98
C ASP A 283 60.98 -5.71 -27.12
N ASN A 284 61.18 -6.64 -28.05
CA ASN A 284 62.04 -6.46 -29.22
C ASN A 284 61.22 -6.25 -30.49
N LYS A 285 61.80 -5.56 -31.49
CA LYS A 285 61.13 -5.34 -32.80
C LYS A 285 60.67 -6.63 -33.47
N PHE A 286 61.47 -7.70 -33.36
CA PHE A 286 61.16 -8.99 -33.96
C PHE A 286 59.94 -9.65 -33.32
N SER A 287 59.83 -9.62 -31.98
CA SER A 287 58.72 -10.26 -31.29
C SER A 287 57.40 -9.50 -31.48
N ARG A 288 57.44 -8.16 -31.58
CA ARG A 288 56.30 -7.34 -32.01
C ARG A 288 55.85 -7.71 -33.44
N LEU A 289 56.79 -7.78 -34.38
CA LEU A 289 56.49 -8.16 -35.77
C LEU A 289 55.86 -9.55 -35.88
N VAL A 290 56.32 -10.53 -35.08
CA VAL A 290 55.70 -11.87 -35.07
C VAL A 290 54.29 -11.83 -34.47
N ALA A 291 54.06 -11.01 -33.45
CA ALA A 291 52.74 -10.88 -32.83
C ALA A 291 51.70 -10.25 -33.77
N ASP A 292 52.11 -9.37 -34.69
CA ASP A 292 51.21 -8.83 -35.73
C ASP A 292 50.60 -9.93 -36.62
N TYR A 293 51.30 -11.05 -36.80
CA TYR A 293 50.83 -12.20 -37.58
C TYR A 293 50.22 -13.32 -36.73
N ILE A 294 50.61 -13.39 -35.47
CA ILE A 294 50.24 -14.47 -34.55
C ILE A 294 49.68 -13.83 -33.28
N PRO A 295 48.34 -13.69 -33.18
CA PRO A 295 47.73 -13.08 -32.01
C PRO A 295 48.02 -13.93 -30.78
N VAL A 296 48.56 -13.29 -29.75
CA VAL A 296 48.84 -13.91 -28.46
C VAL A 296 47.85 -13.34 -27.45
N PRO A 297 46.75 -14.05 -27.15
CA PRO A 297 45.77 -13.57 -26.18
C PRO A 297 46.42 -13.51 -24.80
N VAL A 298 46.20 -12.43 -24.07
CA VAL A 298 46.64 -12.26 -22.68
C VAL A 298 45.47 -12.14 -21.73
N LEU A 299 44.51 -11.28 -22.05
CA LEU A 299 43.25 -11.19 -21.30
C LEU A 299 42.13 -11.76 -22.16
N VAL A 300 41.38 -12.69 -21.59
CA VAL A 300 40.23 -13.30 -22.26
C VAL A 300 39.00 -13.10 -21.39
N SER A 301 37.95 -12.50 -21.95
CA SER A 301 36.64 -12.38 -21.33
C SER A 301 35.53 -12.78 -22.30
N SER A 302 34.30 -12.84 -21.82
CA SER A 302 33.13 -13.04 -22.70
C SER A 302 32.90 -11.88 -23.67
N ALA A 303 33.44 -10.69 -23.37
CA ALA A 303 33.28 -9.49 -24.19
C ALA A 303 34.38 -9.36 -25.26
N GLY A 304 35.53 -10.01 -25.09
CA GLY A 304 36.61 -9.97 -26.07
C GLY A 304 37.92 -10.56 -25.58
N VAL A 305 38.95 -10.34 -26.41
CA VAL A 305 40.34 -10.75 -26.16
C VAL A 305 41.21 -9.51 -26.30
N ILE A 306 42.20 -9.35 -25.41
CA ILE A 306 43.28 -8.37 -25.54
C ILE A 306 44.58 -9.13 -25.77
N GLU A 307 45.32 -8.68 -26.78
CA GLU A 307 46.58 -9.27 -27.19
C GLU A 307 47.74 -8.81 -26.30
N TYR A 308 48.84 -9.57 -26.31
CA TYR A 308 49.98 -9.33 -25.43
C TYR A 308 50.57 -7.92 -25.54
N TYR A 309 50.85 -7.45 -26.75
CA TYR A 309 51.48 -6.12 -26.91
C TYR A 309 50.50 -4.98 -26.66
N ASP A 310 49.22 -5.13 -27.00
CA ASP A 310 48.17 -4.17 -26.62
C ASP A 310 48.07 -4.05 -25.09
N TYR A 311 48.15 -5.19 -24.39
CA TYR A 311 48.18 -5.20 -22.93
C TYR A 311 49.42 -4.48 -22.38
N VAL A 312 50.61 -4.78 -22.90
CA VAL A 312 51.87 -4.17 -22.43
C VAL A 312 51.89 -2.65 -22.69
N ASP A 313 51.48 -2.22 -23.88
CA ASP A 313 51.51 -0.80 -24.26
C ASP A 313 50.46 -0.01 -23.45
N LYS A 314 49.25 -0.55 -23.25
CA LYS A 314 48.25 0.05 -22.35
C LYS A 314 48.68 0.05 -20.89
N GLN A 315 49.30 -1.03 -20.41
CA GLN A 315 49.81 -1.08 -19.04
C GLN A 315 50.85 0.02 -18.80
N LYS A 316 51.77 0.23 -19.76
CA LYS A 316 52.75 1.33 -19.69
C LYS A 316 52.09 2.70 -19.68
N GLU A 317 51.08 2.92 -20.52
CA GLU A 317 50.32 4.18 -20.55
C GLU A 317 49.63 4.45 -19.20
N ILE A 318 48.98 3.44 -18.65
CA ILE A 318 48.29 3.52 -17.35
C ILE A 318 49.30 3.82 -16.22
N SER A 319 50.42 3.09 -16.18
CA SER A 319 51.47 3.29 -15.16
C SER A 319 52.22 4.61 -15.30
N ALA A 320 52.26 5.22 -16.49
CA ALA A 320 52.85 6.54 -16.70
C ALA A 320 51.92 7.67 -16.24
N GLY A 321 50.60 7.48 -16.33
CA GLY A 321 49.60 8.49 -15.97
C GLY A 321 49.11 8.43 -14.51
N PHE A 322 49.21 7.28 -13.85
CA PHE A 322 48.66 7.06 -12.52
C PHE A 322 49.60 6.21 -11.64
N ASP A 323 49.63 6.50 -10.33
CA ASP A 323 50.34 5.69 -9.33
C ASP A 323 49.54 4.43 -8.99
N ILE A 324 49.31 3.59 -10.00
CA ILE A 324 48.57 2.33 -9.87
C ILE A 324 49.56 1.24 -9.47
N SER A 325 49.50 0.86 -8.20
CA SER A 325 50.40 -0.15 -7.63
C SER A 325 49.81 -1.57 -7.67
N SER A 326 48.51 -1.73 -8.01
CA SER A 326 47.82 -3.03 -7.95
C SER A 326 47.42 -3.58 -9.31
N GLN A 327 47.71 -4.87 -9.54
CA GLN A 327 47.26 -5.60 -10.74
C GLN A 327 45.72 -5.64 -10.86
N ALA A 328 45.01 -5.54 -9.73
CA ALA A 328 43.56 -5.48 -9.70
C ALA A 328 43.01 -4.20 -10.34
N GLU A 329 43.65 -3.06 -10.13
CA GLU A 329 43.28 -1.79 -10.75
C GLU A 329 43.55 -1.81 -12.26
N ILE A 330 44.68 -2.38 -12.68
CA ILE A 330 44.99 -2.59 -14.10
C ILE A 330 43.92 -3.45 -14.77
N ASN A 331 43.56 -4.59 -14.15
CA ASN A 331 42.50 -5.46 -14.64
C ASN A 331 41.13 -4.74 -14.69
N LYS A 332 40.86 -3.83 -13.75
CA LYS A 332 39.63 -3.02 -13.73
C LYS A 332 39.58 -2.05 -14.92
N VAL A 333 40.69 -1.41 -15.27
CA VAL A 333 40.75 -0.54 -16.47
C VAL A 333 40.49 -1.35 -17.74
N PHE A 334 41.12 -2.53 -17.87
CA PHE A 334 40.85 -3.40 -19.02
C PHE A 334 39.40 -3.92 -19.05
N ALA A 335 38.79 -4.15 -17.89
CA ALA A 335 37.37 -4.50 -17.80
C ALA A 335 36.49 -3.36 -18.35
N PHE A 336 36.78 -2.10 -18.02
CA PHE A 336 36.08 -0.96 -18.60
C PHE A 336 36.23 -0.90 -20.11
N ASP A 337 37.43 -1.10 -20.64
CA ASP A 337 37.66 -1.13 -22.09
C ASP A 337 36.84 -2.21 -22.78
N PHE A 338 36.72 -3.40 -22.18
CA PHE A 338 35.89 -4.47 -22.74
C PHE A 338 34.41 -4.08 -22.78
N VAL A 339 33.88 -3.53 -21.68
CA VAL A 339 32.48 -3.11 -21.61
C VAL A 339 32.24 -1.95 -22.57
N LEU A 340 33.12 -0.96 -22.60
CA LEU A 340 33.01 0.20 -23.49
C LEU A 340 33.02 -0.24 -24.97
N ASN A 341 33.95 -1.10 -25.37
CA ASN A 341 33.98 -1.65 -26.73
C ASN A 341 32.73 -2.46 -27.07
N SER A 342 32.13 -3.14 -26.08
CA SER A 342 30.86 -3.83 -26.28
C SER A 342 29.71 -2.85 -26.56
N LEU A 343 29.69 -1.70 -25.88
CA LEU A 343 28.72 -0.63 -26.12
C LEU A 343 28.92 0.04 -27.48
N ILE A 344 30.17 0.34 -27.86
CA ILE A 344 30.52 0.88 -29.19
C ILE A 344 29.99 -0.04 -30.28
N LYS A 345 30.21 -1.35 -30.16
CA LYS A 345 29.68 -2.35 -31.10
C LYS A 345 28.15 -2.44 -31.06
N LYS A 346 27.54 -2.40 -29.85
CA LYS A 346 26.09 -2.48 -29.68
C LYS A 346 25.36 -1.31 -30.37
N TYR A 347 25.92 -0.11 -30.25
CA TYR A 347 25.32 1.12 -30.80
C TYR A 347 25.86 1.48 -32.19
N ALA A 348 26.76 0.67 -32.75
CA ALA A 348 27.41 0.93 -34.04
C ALA A 348 28.06 2.32 -34.14
N ILE A 349 28.65 2.79 -33.03
CA ILE A 349 29.34 4.09 -32.98
C ILE A 349 30.76 3.90 -33.53
N ASN A 350 31.23 4.83 -34.35
CA ASN A 350 32.61 4.80 -34.84
C ASN A 350 33.57 5.25 -33.72
N PRO A 351 34.55 4.42 -33.32
CA PRO A 351 35.47 4.74 -32.23
C PRO A 351 36.38 5.94 -32.51
N SER A 352 36.52 6.36 -33.77
CA SER A 352 37.33 7.52 -34.18
C SER A 352 36.58 8.85 -34.15
N GLU A 353 35.30 8.85 -33.79
CA GLU A 353 34.51 10.08 -33.71
C GLU A 353 34.82 10.89 -32.45
N ASP A 354 34.85 12.22 -32.61
CA ASP A 354 34.83 13.14 -31.48
C ASP A 354 33.55 12.93 -30.65
N ASP A 355 33.66 13.19 -29.35
CA ASP A 355 32.59 13.04 -28.35
C ASP A 355 32.03 11.61 -28.21
N LEU A 356 32.87 10.59 -28.46
CA LEU A 356 32.51 9.17 -28.30
C LEU A 356 31.73 8.90 -27.01
N ARG A 357 32.20 9.45 -25.88
CA ARG A 357 31.57 9.30 -24.57
C ARG A 357 30.14 9.82 -24.56
N LYS A 358 29.91 11.05 -25.02
CA LYS A 358 28.60 11.70 -25.06
C LYS A 358 27.63 10.95 -26.00
N LYS A 359 28.12 10.40 -27.11
CA LYS A 359 27.33 9.59 -28.03
C LYS A 359 26.88 8.28 -27.39
N ILE A 360 27.78 7.61 -26.67
CA ILE A 360 27.44 6.39 -25.92
C ILE A 360 26.42 6.72 -24.82
N GLU A 361 26.65 7.76 -24.03
CA GLU A 361 25.72 8.23 -23.00
C GLU A 361 24.34 8.52 -23.60
N THR A 362 24.27 9.27 -24.70
CA THR A 362 23.02 9.57 -25.40
C THR A 362 22.33 8.31 -25.89
N ALA A 363 23.06 7.37 -26.51
CA ALA A 363 22.49 6.11 -26.97
C ALA A 363 21.96 5.25 -25.81
N MET A 364 22.67 5.22 -24.68
CA MET A 364 22.27 4.51 -23.47
C MET A 364 20.96 5.01 -22.89
N LEU A 365 20.66 6.32 -22.96
CA LEU A 365 19.39 6.87 -22.47
C LEU A 365 18.16 6.21 -23.11
N TYR A 366 18.29 5.79 -24.38
CA TYR A 366 17.20 5.15 -25.13
C TYR A 366 17.26 3.62 -25.08
N ASP A 367 18.30 3.04 -24.48
CA ASP A 367 18.48 1.59 -24.41
C ASP A 367 17.60 0.98 -23.30
N LEU A 368 16.56 0.26 -23.73
CA LEU A 368 15.59 -0.40 -22.85
C LEU A 368 16.20 -1.53 -21.99
N ASP A 369 17.31 -2.13 -22.41
CA ASP A 369 17.97 -3.19 -21.65
C ASP A 369 18.80 -2.59 -20.53
N VAL A 370 19.51 -1.49 -20.81
CA VAL A 370 20.36 -0.78 -19.83
C VAL A 370 19.51 0.00 -18.84
N ASN A 371 18.61 0.85 -19.34
CA ASN A 371 17.85 1.79 -18.52
C ASN A 371 16.42 1.31 -18.21
N ASN A 372 16.21 0.00 -18.18
CA ASN A 372 14.91 -0.62 -18.01
C ASN A 372 14.14 -0.12 -16.77
N VAL A 373 14.86 0.04 -15.66
CA VAL A 373 14.27 0.45 -14.37
C VAL A 373 13.77 1.88 -14.46
N GLY A 374 14.61 2.81 -14.93
CA GLY A 374 14.24 4.21 -15.11
C GLY A 374 13.07 4.39 -16.07
N ILE A 375 13.13 3.76 -17.24
CA ILE A 375 12.10 3.84 -18.29
C ILE A 375 10.77 3.26 -17.80
N LYS A 376 10.76 2.11 -17.13
CA LYS A 376 9.52 1.53 -16.57
C LYS A 376 8.93 2.41 -15.47
N ARG A 377 9.78 3.00 -14.63
CA ARG A 377 9.34 3.84 -13.51
C ARG A 377 8.72 5.13 -14.02
N ILE A 378 9.38 5.86 -14.92
CA ILE A 378 8.82 7.07 -15.51
C ILE A 378 7.57 6.76 -16.35
N GLY A 379 7.55 5.63 -17.06
CA GLY A 379 6.36 5.14 -17.76
C GLY A 379 5.19 4.87 -16.81
N LYS A 380 5.44 4.29 -15.64
CA LYS A 380 4.39 4.08 -14.64
C LYS A 380 3.88 5.39 -14.05
N ILE A 381 4.76 6.36 -13.82
CA ILE A 381 4.38 7.70 -13.35
C ILE A 381 3.45 8.35 -14.38
N LYS A 382 3.80 8.29 -15.67
CA LYS A 382 2.96 8.81 -16.76
C LYS A 382 1.58 8.16 -16.77
N GLU A 383 1.53 6.82 -16.70
CA GLU A 383 0.28 6.06 -16.67
C GLU A 383 -0.63 6.50 -15.51
N LEU A 384 -0.09 6.63 -14.29
CA LEU A 384 -0.86 7.08 -13.12
C LEU A 384 -1.39 8.50 -13.27
N ILE A 385 -0.58 9.41 -13.83
CA ILE A 385 -1.00 10.79 -14.08
C ILE A 385 -2.11 10.83 -15.14
N ASP A 386 -1.99 10.04 -16.21
CA ASP A 386 -2.98 9.96 -17.29
C ASP A 386 -4.29 9.31 -16.83
N ASP A 387 -4.23 8.40 -15.85
CA ASP A 387 -5.39 7.84 -15.15
C ASP A 387 -6.08 8.86 -14.21
N GLY A 388 -5.56 10.09 -14.12
CA GLY A 388 -6.15 11.20 -13.36
C GLY A 388 -5.66 11.32 -11.93
N GLU A 389 -4.59 10.61 -11.54
CA GLU A 389 -3.98 10.81 -10.22
C GLU A 389 -3.32 12.19 -10.09
N ASN A 390 -3.20 12.69 -8.85
CA ASN A 390 -2.62 14.00 -8.61
C ASN A 390 -1.12 14.01 -8.93
N PHE A 391 -0.71 14.82 -9.92
CA PHE A 391 0.68 14.97 -10.35
C PHE A 391 1.66 15.13 -9.18
N VAL A 392 1.40 16.05 -8.24
CA VAL A 392 2.33 16.31 -7.12
C VAL A 392 2.47 15.10 -6.19
N GLN A 393 1.37 14.39 -5.93
CA GLN A 393 1.41 13.19 -5.09
C GLN A 393 2.17 12.03 -5.76
N VAL A 394 1.88 11.76 -7.04
CA VAL A 394 2.56 10.71 -7.80
C VAL A 394 4.05 11.04 -7.94
N SER A 395 4.37 12.27 -8.31
CA SER A 395 5.74 12.74 -8.48
C SER A 395 6.54 12.66 -7.18
N ASN A 396 5.98 13.06 -6.03
CA ASN A 396 6.69 12.94 -4.75
C ASN A 396 6.85 11.49 -4.27
N LYS A 397 5.92 10.61 -4.64
CA LYS A 397 5.95 9.19 -4.23
C LYS A 397 6.94 8.37 -5.07
N TYR A 398 6.99 8.64 -6.37
CA TYR A 398 7.71 7.80 -7.32
C TYR A 398 8.84 8.52 -8.04
N GLY A 399 8.97 9.85 -7.99
CA GLY A 399 10.08 10.60 -8.58
C GLY A 399 11.39 10.48 -7.79
N ASP A 400 12.52 10.73 -8.43
CA ASP A 400 13.79 10.94 -7.73
C ASP A 400 13.93 12.41 -7.28
N LYS A 401 13.48 13.32 -8.14
CA LYS A 401 13.38 14.76 -7.84
C LYS A 401 12.08 15.32 -8.40
N VAL A 402 11.55 16.32 -7.69
CA VAL A 402 10.38 17.10 -8.11
C VAL A 402 10.70 18.56 -7.90
N GLU A 403 10.72 19.32 -8.98
CA GLU A 403 11.06 20.74 -8.94
C GLU A 403 10.09 21.57 -9.77
N LYS A 404 10.23 22.88 -9.63
CA LYS A 404 9.48 23.87 -10.40
C LYS A 404 10.49 24.83 -11.02
N VAL A 405 10.32 25.08 -12.31
CA VAL A 405 11.17 26.00 -13.07
C VAL A 405 10.26 26.97 -13.79
N ASP A 406 10.65 28.23 -13.80
CA ASP A 406 9.93 29.30 -14.46
C ASP A 406 10.82 29.84 -15.59
N PHE A 407 10.25 29.90 -16.80
CA PHE A 407 10.89 30.45 -17.98
C PHE A 407 10.21 31.75 -18.39
N SER A 408 10.96 32.62 -19.06
CA SER A 408 10.43 33.89 -19.56
C SER A 408 9.38 33.66 -20.66
N ASN A 409 9.61 32.66 -21.51
CA ASN A 409 8.71 32.25 -22.58
C ASN A 409 8.83 30.75 -22.86
N GLU A 410 7.99 30.24 -23.77
CA GLU A 410 7.98 28.83 -24.17
C GLU A 410 9.25 28.42 -24.94
N GLU A 411 9.82 29.33 -25.74
CA GLU A 411 11.00 29.07 -26.56
C GLU A 411 12.21 28.71 -25.70
N GLU A 412 12.41 29.42 -24.59
CA GLU A 412 13.46 29.16 -23.60
C GLU A 412 13.32 27.75 -22.98
N ALA A 413 12.09 27.31 -22.68
CA ALA A 413 11.84 25.98 -22.16
C ALA A 413 12.10 24.89 -23.21
N VAL A 414 11.75 25.15 -24.47
CA VAL A 414 11.99 24.24 -25.60
C VAL A 414 13.48 24.15 -25.93
N GLU A 415 14.24 25.24 -25.82
CA GLU A 415 15.69 25.22 -25.96
C GLU A 415 16.35 24.40 -24.84
N ALA A 416 15.88 24.58 -23.60
CA ALA A 416 16.40 23.86 -22.45
C ALA A 416 16.12 22.35 -22.50
N PHE A 417 14.87 21.93 -22.77
CA PHE A 417 14.45 20.53 -22.59
C PHE A 417 13.98 19.83 -23.88
N GLY A 418 13.93 20.55 -25.00
CA GLY A 418 13.58 20.03 -26.32
C GLY A 418 12.13 20.30 -26.75
N SER A 419 11.87 20.00 -28.03
CA SER A 419 10.62 20.33 -28.73
C SER A 419 9.34 19.69 -28.19
N LYS A 420 9.45 18.67 -27.32
CA LYS A 420 8.31 18.02 -26.67
C LYS A 420 7.55 18.94 -25.71
N LEU A 421 8.12 20.07 -25.33
CA LEU A 421 7.44 21.07 -24.51
C LEU A 421 6.66 22.11 -25.33
N SER A 422 6.80 22.10 -26.65
CA SER A 422 6.13 23.07 -27.50
C SER A 422 4.62 22.83 -27.51
N GLY A 423 3.85 23.90 -27.34
CA GLY A 423 2.39 23.90 -27.33
C GLY A 423 1.75 23.40 -26.04
N LEU A 424 2.53 23.13 -24.98
CA LEU A 424 2.00 22.58 -23.73
C LEU A 424 1.07 23.60 -23.04
N ARG A 425 -0.21 23.25 -22.88
CA ARG A 425 -1.24 24.13 -22.29
C ARG A 425 -1.20 24.16 -20.76
N ILE A 426 -1.81 25.16 -20.15
CA ILE A 426 -1.93 25.25 -18.69
C ILE A 426 -2.69 24.02 -18.16
N GLU A 427 -2.15 23.40 -17.11
CA GLU A 427 -2.57 22.12 -16.51
C GLU A 427 -2.33 20.86 -17.37
N GLU A 428 -1.77 21.00 -18.57
CA GLU A 428 -1.41 19.86 -19.42
C GLU A 428 -0.09 19.21 -18.96
N VAL A 429 -0.01 17.90 -19.16
CA VAL A 429 1.14 17.06 -18.81
C VAL A 429 1.80 16.60 -20.11
N SER A 430 3.10 16.82 -20.23
CA SER A 430 3.88 16.41 -21.40
C SER A 430 4.00 14.89 -21.51
N ASP A 431 4.36 14.40 -22.69
CA ASP A 431 4.95 13.07 -22.82
C ASP A 431 6.29 12.97 -22.09
N ILE A 432 6.82 11.76 -21.99
CA ILE A 432 8.16 11.52 -21.41
C ILE A 432 9.20 12.22 -22.29
N VAL A 433 9.91 13.16 -21.70
CA VAL A 433 11.03 13.89 -22.29
C VAL A 433 12.33 13.23 -21.84
N VAL A 434 13.17 12.86 -22.78
CA VAL A 434 14.52 12.31 -22.51
C VAL A 434 15.49 13.45 -22.70
N HIS A 435 16.22 13.82 -21.66
CA HIS A 435 17.13 14.96 -21.69
C HIS A 435 18.30 14.73 -20.73
N ASP A 436 19.50 15.17 -21.13
CA ASP A 436 20.75 15.07 -20.39
C ASP A 436 20.99 13.70 -19.72
N ASP A 437 20.67 13.58 -18.44
CA ASP A 437 21.01 12.44 -17.59
C ASP A 437 19.77 11.64 -17.15
N GLY A 438 18.59 11.89 -17.72
CA GLY A 438 17.39 11.19 -17.27
C GLY A 438 16.11 11.42 -18.05
N TYR A 439 15.02 11.14 -17.33
CA TYR A 439 13.67 11.13 -17.87
C TYR A 439 12.80 12.11 -17.11
N TYR A 440 12.09 12.94 -17.85
CA TYR A 440 11.26 14.01 -17.32
C TYR A 440 9.81 13.87 -17.78
N ILE A 441 8.88 14.22 -16.90
CA ILE A 441 7.50 14.53 -17.26
C ILE A 441 7.20 15.91 -16.69
N PHE A 442 6.77 16.82 -17.55
CA PHE A 442 6.46 18.19 -17.19
C PHE A 442 4.96 18.39 -17.08
N LYS A 443 4.54 19.21 -16.13
CA LYS A 443 3.19 19.76 -16.05
C LYS A 443 3.27 21.28 -16.04
N ARG A 444 2.64 21.93 -17.01
CA ARG A 444 2.55 23.38 -17.02
C ARG A 444 1.52 23.84 -15.99
N TYR A 445 1.87 24.85 -15.21
CA TYR A 445 0.96 25.44 -14.23
C TYR A 445 0.91 26.96 -14.41
N LYS A 446 -0.19 27.57 -13.96
CA LYS A 446 -0.36 29.01 -14.09
C LYS A 446 0.36 29.74 -12.95
N LYS A 447 1.33 30.59 -13.28
CA LYS A 447 1.98 31.51 -12.33
C LYS A 447 2.36 32.79 -13.06
N ASN A 448 1.62 33.86 -12.77
CA ASN A 448 1.77 35.16 -13.43
C ASN A 448 1.74 35.01 -14.96
N ASP A 449 2.54 35.80 -15.67
CA ASP A 449 2.73 35.76 -17.12
C ASP A 449 3.94 34.92 -17.56
N LEU A 450 4.50 34.10 -16.66
CA LEU A 450 5.67 33.25 -16.94
C LEU A 450 5.27 31.88 -17.48
N PHE A 451 6.19 31.26 -18.22
CA PHE A 451 6.07 29.86 -18.65
C PHE A 451 6.58 28.93 -17.54
N SER A 452 5.68 28.62 -16.60
CA SER A 452 6.00 27.86 -15.40
C SER A 452 5.72 26.36 -15.54
N LEU A 453 6.73 25.54 -15.25
CA LEU A 453 6.68 24.09 -15.33
C LEU A 453 6.99 23.45 -13.98
N SER A 454 6.21 22.43 -13.59
CA SER A 454 6.58 21.51 -12.52
C SER A 454 6.95 20.19 -13.16
N TYR A 455 8.08 19.61 -12.78
CA TYR A 455 8.53 18.37 -13.40
C TYR A 455 8.82 17.30 -12.35
N VAL A 456 8.69 16.05 -12.79
CA VAL A 456 9.22 14.88 -12.10
C VAL A 456 10.36 14.32 -12.91
N TYR A 457 11.46 14.03 -12.22
CA TYR A 457 12.69 13.54 -12.80
C TYR A 457 13.02 12.15 -12.24
N ILE A 458 13.45 11.27 -13.15
CA ILE A 458 14.02 9.96 -12.85
C ILE A 458 15.41 9.91 -13.46
N LYS A 459 16.42 9.70 -12.62
CA LYS A 459 17.81 9.61 -13.05
C LYS A 459 18.01 8.35 -13.90
N SER A 460 18.67 8.49 -15.05
CA SER A 460 19.12 7.34 -15.84
C SER A 460 20.41 6.76 -15.26
N LEU A 461 20.68 5.50 -15.56
CA LEU A 461 21.96 4.87 -15.25
C LEU A 461 23.05 5.56 -16.08
N SER A 462 23.98 6.23 -15.39
CA SER A 462 25.10 6.89 -16.06
C SER A 462 26.07 5.87 -16.67
N LEU A 463 26.84 6.30 -17.68
CA LEU A 463 27.85 5.44 -18.29
C LEU A 463 28.86 4.94 -17.25
N ASP A 464 29.34 5.81 -16.36
CA ASP A 464 30.31 5.42 -15.34
C ASP A 464 29.74 4.40 -14.34
N GLU A 465 28.49 4.57 -13.90
CA GLU A 465 27.81 3.59 -13.04
C GLU A 465 27.68 2.25 -13.76
N TYR A 466 27.23 2.25 -15.02
CA TYR A 466 27.09 1.04 -15.83
C TYR A 466 28.43 0.33 -16.06
N LEU A 467 29.48 1.07 -16.44
CA LEU A 467 30.83 0.53 -16.63
C LEU A 467 31.34 -0.12 -15.34
N ASN A 468 31.15 0.53 -14.19
CA ASN A 468 31.50 -0.03 -12.89
C ASN A 468 30.77 -1.33 -12.57
N GLU A 469 29.45 -1.37 -12.76
CA GLU A 469 28.65 -2.56 -12.46
C GLU A 469 29.00 -3.73 -13.39
N GLU A 470 29.11 -3.50 -14.69
CA GLU A 470 29.43 -4.54 -15.67
C GLU A 470 30.88 -5.03 -15.55
N ALA A 471 31.84 -4.13 -15.33
CA ALA A 471 33.24 -4.51 -15.16
C ALA A 471 33.46 -5.40 -13.93
N GLN A 472 32.73 -5.17 -12.84
CA GLN A 472 32.78 -6.03 -11.65
C GLN A 472 32.21 -7.42 -11.91
N GLN A 473 31.24 -7.55 -12.80
CA GLN A 473 30.63 -8.83 -13.16
C GLN A 473 31.44 -9.58 -14.22
N LEU A 474 32.28 -8.87 -14.98
CA LEU A 474 33.07 -9.44 -16.05
C LEU A 474 34.17 -10.36 -15.50
N LYS A 475 34.10 -11.64 -15.86
CA LYS A 475 35.15 -12.61 -15.53
C LYS A 475 36.26 -12.49 -16.56
N ILE A 476 37.40 -11.93 -16.13
CA ILE A 476 38.60 -11.84 -16.93
C ILE A 476 39.53 -12.99 -16.54
N TRP A 477 39.98 -13.73 -17.54
CA TRP A 477 41.06 -14.70 -17.39
C TRP A 477 42.36 -14.05 -17.86
N SER A 478 43.31 -13.89 -16.94
CA SER A 478 44.64 -13.34 -17.19
C SER A 478 45.64 -14.48 -17.39
N LEU A 479 46.47 -14.36 -18.43
CA LEU A 479 47.58 -15.26 -18.71
C LEU A 479 48.94 -14.71 -18.24
N VAL A 480 48.99 -13.47 -17.76
CA VAL A 480 50.23 -12.76 -17.41
C VAL A 480 50.45 -12.66 -15.88
N ASP A 481 49.63 -13.37 -15.09
CA ASP A 481 49.74 -13.44 -13.62
C ASP A 481 51.04 -14.11 -13.11
#